data_AF-A0A9E1N5D0-F1
#
_entry.id   AF-A0A9E1N5D0-F1
#
_cell.length_a   1.000
_cell.length_b   1.000
_cell.length_c   1.000
_cell.angle_alpha   90.00
_cell.angle_beta   90.00
_cell.angle_gamma   90.00
#
_symmetry.space_group_name_H-M   'P 1'
#
loop_
_entity.id
_entity.type
_entity.pdbx_description
1 polymer ?
#
loop_
_entity_poly.entity_id
_entity_poly.type
_entity_poly.pdbx_seq_one_letter_code
_entity_poly.pdbx_strand_id
1 'polypeptide(L)'
;MEKEFSTIEEAVEDIRQGKMIVIVDDEDRENEGDLMVAAEKVTPENINFMAKFGRGLICLTLTENRTRELGLNMMVDDNQSAFETPFTVSIDARHGISTGISAADRAHTIKVAIDPDSSKNDLVKPGHIFPLRAKNGGVLVRMGQTEASVDIARIAGLQPYGVICEIMNDDGTMARVSHLTKFIKEHGLKMITTKDLAEYRLKQEALVEEVTSTILPTHSGEFRSVVFKNTLNDQTHIALVKGEINRDEPTLVRVHSQCLTGDVFGSYRCDCGEQLKKSMEMINQEGKGVLLYLYQEGRGIGIVNKMKAYALQDEGKDTVQANEELGFKPDLRDYGIGAQILRKLGLGKIRIMTNNPRKIVGLEGYGLHMVERVHIEVEAKKDNIKYLRTKQEKMGHMFQNIR
;
A
#
# COMPACT_ATOMS: atom_id res chain seq x y z
N MET A 1 23.78 -4.83 -15.30
CA MET A 1 22.41 -5.16 -15.75
C MET A 1 21.73 -3.84 -16.00
N GLU A 2 21.20 -3.60 -17.21
CA GLU A 2 20.31 -2.46 -17.45
C GLU A 2 19.18 -2.52 -16.42
N LYS A 3 18.86 -1.41 -15.76
CA LYS A 3 17.72 -1.35 -14.85
C LYS A 3 16.45 -1.59 -15.66
N GLU A 4 15.77 -2.71 -15.41
CA GLU A 4 14.49 -3.05 -16.06
C GLU A 4 13.38 -2.04 -15.70
N PHE A 5 13.46 -1.46 -14.51
CA PHE A 5 12.53 -0.43 -14.02
C PHE A 5 13.22 0.94 -13.93
N SER A 6 12.53 1.95 -14.43
CA SER A 6 12.94 3.35 -14.33
C SER A 6 12.63 3.91 -12.93
N THR A 7 13.31 5.00 -12.56
CA THR A 7 12.93 5.73 -11.34
C THR A 7 11.58 6.40 -11.51
N ILE A 8 10.88 6.66 -10.39
CA ILE A 8 9.59 7.36 -10.42
C ILE A 8 9.77 8.77 -10.96
N GLU A 9 10.87 9.44 -10.62
CA GLU A 9 11.23 10.77 -11.11
C GLU A 9 11.36 10.81 -12.64
N GLU A 10 12.02 9.81 -13.23
CA GLU A 10 12.15 9.70 -14.69
C GLU A 10 10.81 9.45 -15.38
N ALA A 11 9.95 8.60 -14.80
CA ALA A 11 8.61 8.34 -15.33
C ALA A 11 7.71 9.57 -15.22
N VAL A 12 7.77 10.30 -14.11
CA VAL A 12 7.03 11.54 -13.87
C VAL A 12 7.34 12.59 -14.94
N GLU A 13 8.60 12.72 -15.36
CA GLU A 13 8.97 13.66 -16.42
C GLU A 13 8.37 13.27 -17.78
N ASP A 14 8.35 11.98 -18.12
CA ASP A 14 7.70 11.51 -19.36
C ASP A 14 6.19 11.75 -19.33
N ILE A 15 5.53 11.51 -18.20
CA ILE A 15 4.11 11.81 -18.02
C ILE A 15 3.83 13.30 -18.17
N ARG A 16 4.67 14.17 -17.59
CA ARG A 16 4.55 15.64 -17.73
C ARG A 16 4.63 16.08 -19.19
N GLN A 17 5.44 15.40 -19.99
CA GLN A 17 5.59 15.63 -21.43
C GLN A 17 4.48 14.98 -22.29
N GLY A 18 3.54 14.26 -21.68
CA GLY A 18 2.45 13.57 -22.38
C GLY A 18 2.84 12.25 -23.05
N LYS A 19 3.99 11.68 -22.68
CA LYS A 19 4.40 10.35 -23.14
C LYS A 19 3.69 9.26 -22.34
N MET A 20 3.58 8.08 -22.94
CA MET A 20 3.13 6.88 -22.25
C MET A 20 4.25 6.27 -21.41
N ILE A 21 3.88 5.58 -20.34
CA ILE A 21 4.74 4.66 -19.58
C ILE A 21 4.05 3.31 -19.45
N VAL A 22 4.74 2.34 -18.89
CA VAL A 22 4.17 1.06 -18.45
C VAL A 22 4.15 1.01 -16.92
N ILE A 23 3.00 0.66 -16.33
CA ILE A 23 2.85 0.41 -14.90
C ILE A 23 2.61 -1.08 -14.71
N VAL A 24 3.46 -1.72 -13.90
CA VAL A 24 3.35 -3.14 -13.55
C VAL A 24 2.87 -3.25 -12.10
N ASP A 25 1.89 -4.11 -11.85
CA ASP A 25 1.45 -4.40 -10.49
C ASP A 25 2.30 -5.50 -9.82
N ASP A 26 1.94 -5.87 -8.58
CA ASP A 26 2.71 -6.84 -7.80
C ASP A 26 2.63 -8.25 -8.41
N GLU A 27 3.69 -9.04 -8.32
CA GLU A 27 3.73 -10.43 -8.80
C GLU A 27 2.63 -11.31 -8.19
N ASP A 28 2.18 -10.97 -6.97
CA ASP A 28 1.12 -11.64 -6.24
C ASP A 28 -0.31 -11.13 -6.59
N ARG A 29 -0.46 -10.17 -7.51
CA ARG A 29 -1.76 -9.63 -7.95
C ARG A 29 -2.09 -10.14 -9.35
N GLU A 30 -2.06 -9.29 -10.38
CA GLU A 30 -2.29 -9.72 -11.77
C GLU A 30 -0.96 -10.11 -12.43
N ASN A 31 0.16 -9.50 -12.00
CA ASN A 31 1.50 -9.61 -12.60
C ASN A 31 1.49 -9.18 -14.08
N GLU A 32 0.76 -8.10 -14.36
CA GLU A 32 0.46 -7.59 -15.70
C GLU A 32 0.90 -6.13 -15.83
N GLY A 33 1.13 -5.70 -17.07
CA GLY A 33 1.57 -4.35 -17.38
C GLY A 33 0.52 -3.56 -18.16
N ASP A 34 0.27 -2.34 -17.72
CA ASP A 34 -0.64 -1.40 -18.38
C ASP A 34 0.15 -0.28 -19.01
N LEU A 35 -0.14 0.03 -20.28
CA LEU A 35 0.16 1.34 -20.84
C LEU A 35 -0.58 2.39 -20.03
N MET A 36 0.09 3.50 -19.71
CA MET A 36 -0.50 4.61 -18.98
C MET A 36 -0.10 5.94 -19.61
N VAL A 37 -1.07 6.84 -19.79
CA VAL A 37 -0.85 8.28 -20.07
C VAL A 37 -1.73 9.12 -19.15
N ALA A 38 -1.28 10.31 -18.76
CA ALA A 38 -2.14 11.26 -18.07
C ALA A 38 -3.32 11.67 -18.97
N ALA A 39 -4.54 11.63 -18.44
CA ALA A 39 -5.75 11.83 -19.24
C ALA A 39 -5.80 13.21 -19.88
N GLU A 40 -5.28 14.26 -19.23
CA GLU A 40 -5.22 15.61 -19.80
C GLU A 40 -4.28 15.73 -21.01
N LYS A 41 -3.35 14.79 -21.20
CA LYS A 41 -2.43 14.72 -22.34
C LYS A 41 -2.88 13.74 -23.41
N VAL A 42 -4.05 13.10 -23.25
CA VAL A 42 -4.50 12.06 -24.18
C VAL A 42 -4.74 12.63 -25.59
N THR A 43 -4.28 11.88 -26.58
CA THR A 43 -4.46 12.15 -28.01
C THR A 43 -5.10 10.95 -28.71
N PRO A 44 -5.72 11.14 -29.90
CA PRO A 44 -6.17 10.03 -30.74
C PRO A 44 -5.03 9.04 -31.04
N GLU A 45 -3.80 9.53 -31.21
CA GLU A 45 -2.61 8.71 -31.44
C GLU A 45 -2.31 7.79 -30.24
N ASN A 46 -2.45 8.30 -29.00
CA ASN A 46 -2.32 7.45 -27.80
C ASN A 46 -3.38 6.34 -27.79
N ILE A 47 -4.65 6.68 -28.05
CA ILE A 47 -5.74 5.69 -28.05
C ILE A 47 -5.55 4.65 -29.15
N ASN A 48 -5.11 5.08 -30.34
CA ASN A 48 -4.80 4.16 -31.44
C ASN A 48 -3.60 3.26 -31.09
N PHE A 49 -2.57 3.81 -30.44
CA PHE A 49 -1.43 3.03 -29.96
C PHE A 49 -1.86 1.98 -28.94
N MET A 50 -2.64 2.37 -27.92
CA MET A 50 -3.19 1.45 -26.92
C MET A 50 -4.04 0.36 -27.57
N ALA A 51 -4.93 0.70 -28.51
CA ALA A 51 -5.76 -0.28 -29.20
C ALA A 51 -4.96 -1.27 -30.07
N LYS A 52 -3.83 -0.83 -30.64
CA LYS A 52 -2.98 -1.65 -31.52
C LYS A 52 -1.96 -2.50 -30.77
N PHE A 53 -1.32 -1.92 -29.77
CA PHE A 53 -0.15 -2.49 -29.09
C PHE A 53 -0.43 -2.91 -27.65
N GLY A 54 -1.35 -2.24 -26.95
CA GLY A 54 -1.90 -2.75 -25.69
C GLY A 54 -2.88 -3.88 -25.94
N ARG A 55 -3.87 -3.62 -26.79
CA ARG A 55 -4.97 -4.53 -27.19
C ARG A 55 -5.95 -4.87 -26.07
N GLY A 56 -5.63 -4.51 -24.82
CA GLY A 56 -6.51 -4.61 -23.66
C GLY A 56 -7.65 -3.60 -23.68
N LEU A 57 -8.30 -3.45 -22.53
CA LEU A 57 -9.45 -2.57 -22.38
C LEU A 57 -8.97 -1.17 -22.05
N ILE A 58 -9.25 -0.20 -22.93
CA ILE A 58 -8.88 1.20 -22.68
C ILE A 58 -9.83 1.79 -21.64
N CYS A 59 -9.28 2.06 -20.46
CA CYS A 59 -10.01 2.54 -19.30
C CYS A 59 -9.59 3.96 -18.93
N LEU A 60 -10.54 4.74 -18.41
CA LEU A 60 -10.30 6.08 -17.87
C LEU A 60 -10.30 6.02 -16.33
N THR A 61 -9.20 6.31 -15.69
CA THR A 61 -9.11 6.28 -14.22
C THR A 61 -9.48 7.65 -13.65
N LEU A 62 -10.47 7.67 -12.77
CA LEU A 62 -11.02 8.88 -12.17
C LEU A 62 -10.97 8.79 -10.64
N THR A 63 -10.84 9.95 -10.00
CA THR A 63 -10.99 10.05 -8.54
C THR A 63 -12.44 9.80 -8.11
N GLU A 64 -12.65 9.39 -6.86
CA GLU A 64 -14.00 9.22 -6.30
C GLU A 64 -14.86 10.49 -6.46
N ASN A 65 -14.27 11.67 -6.20
CA ASN A 65 -14.97 12.95 -6.34
C ASN A 65 -15.42 13.18 -7.79
N ARG A 66 -14.54 12.94 -8.77
CA ARG A 66 -14.88 13.16 -10.17
C ARG A 66 -15.96 12.19 -10.66
N THR A 67 -15.89 10.93 -10.26
CA THR A 67 -16.96 9.97 -10.58
C THR A 67 -18.30 10.41 -9.99
N ARG A 68 -18.32 11.00 -8.79
CA ARG A 68 -19.53 11.53 -8.16
C ARG A 68 -20.10 12.75 -8.89
N GLU A 69 -19.25 13.72 -9.27
CA GLU A 69 -19.63 14.90 -10.04
C GLU A 69 -20.31 14.54 -11.38
N LEU A 70 -19.75 13.54 -12.07
CA LEU A 70 -20.28 13.01 -13.33
C LEU A 70 -21.44 12.01 -13.16
N GLY A 71 -21.82 11.70 -11.92
CA GLY A 71 -22.88 10.74 -11.59
C GLY A 71 -22.59 9.32 -12.10
N LEU A 72 -21.33 8.90 -12.12
CA LEU A 72 -20.90 7.58 -12.57
C LEU A 72 -21.05 6.56 -11.44
N ASN A 73 -22.14 5.79 -11.47
CA ASN A 73 -22.34 4.68 -10.56
C ASN A 73 -21.43 3.50 -10.94
N MET A 74 -21.16 2.62 -9.97
CA MET A 74 -20.52 1.33 -10.24
C MET A 74 -21.38 0.54 -11.23
N MET A 75 -20.74 -0.25 -12.10
CA MET A 75 -21.49 -1.01 -13.12
C MET A 75 -22.32 -2.16 -12.52
N VAL A 76 -21.90 -2.67 -11.37
CA VAL A 76 -22.58 -3.72 -10.59
C VAL A 76 -22.57 -3.34 -9.11
N ASP A 77 -23.59 -3.80 -8.38
CA ASP A 77 -23.71 -3.56 -6.94
C ASP A 77 -22.79 -4.52 -6.14
N ASP A 78 -22.67 -5.77 -6.58
CA ASP A 78 -21.81 -6.81 -5.98
C ASP A 78 -20.71 -7.20 -6.98
N ASN A 79 -19.47 -6.76 -6.73
CA ASN A 79 -18.34 -7.03 -7.60
C ASN A 79 -17.68 -8.36 -7.22
N GLN A 80 -17.91 -9.39 -8.03
CA GLN A 80 -17.39 -10.74 -7.81
C GLN A 80 -16.10 -11.04 -8.61
N SER A 81 -15.48 -10.02 -9.21
CA SER A 81 -14.21 -10.20 -9.93
C SER A 81 -13.07 -10.50 -8.96
N ALA A 82 -12.12 -11.34 -9.38
CA ALA A 82 -11.02 -11.82 -8.53
C ALA A 82 -10.18 -10.68 -7.91
N PHE A 83 -10.05 -9.55 -8.61
CA PHE A 83 -9.26 -8.39 -8.19
C PHE A 83 -10.10 -7.15 -7.87
N GLU A 84 -11.43 -7.33 -7.80
CA GLU A 84 -12.42 -6.30 -7.49
C GLU A 84 -12.22 -5.01 -8.32
N THR A 85 -11.95 -5.14 -9.61
CA THR A 85 -11.64 -4.01 -10.49
C THR A 85 -12.82 -3.02 -10.49
N PRO A 86 -12.59 -1.73 -10.14
CA PRO A 86 -13.68 -0.81 -9.78
C PRO A 86 -14.32 -0.14 -11.00
N PHE A 87 -14.90 -0.92 -11.90
CA PHE A 87 -15.61 -0.42 -13.08
C PHE A 87 -16.87 0.37 -12.72
N THR A 88 -16.95 1.57 -13.26
CA THR A 88 -18.20 2.33 -13.37
C THR A 88 -18.92 2.00 -14.68
N VAL A 89 -20.16 2.46 -14.82
CA VAL A 89 -20.89 2.39 -16.09
C VAL A 89 -20.08 3.04 -17.23
N SER A 90 -20.04 2.39 -18.39
CA SER A 90 -19.31 2.93 -19.56
C SER A 90 -19.96 4.21 -20.08
N ILE A 91 -19.14 5.06 -20.71
CA ILE A 91 -19.53 6.40 -21.14
C ILE A 91 -19.06 6.73 -22.56
N ASP A 92 -19.79 7.64 -23.19
CA ASP A 92 -19.39 8.39 -24.38
C ASP A 92 -19.70 9.87 -24.17
N ALA A 93 -18.99 10.77 -24.87
CA ALA A 93 -19.38 12.17 -24.95
C ALA A 93 -20.74 12.29 -25.66
N ARG A 94 -21.61 13.18 -25.17
CA ARG A 94 -22.92 13.40 -25.77
C ARG A 94 -22.82 14.06 -27.16
N HIS A 95 -21.81 14.89 -27.34
CA HIS A 95 -21.58 15.69 -28.54
C HIS A 95 -20.13 15.53 -29.00
N GLY A 96 -19.83 15.91 -30.24
CA GLY A 96 -18.46 15.91 -30.77
C GLY A 96 -17.90 14.53 -31.14
N ILE A 97 -18.74 13.50 -31.16
CA ILE A 97 -18.39 12.14 -31.58
C ILE A 97 -19.35 11.62 -32.66
N SER A 98 -18.98 10.51 -33.29
CA SER A 98 -19.81 9.76 -34.23
C SER A 98 -20.46 8.55 -33.54
N THR A 99 -19.81 7.39 -33.59
CA THR A 99 -20.27 6.17 -32.93
C THR A 99 -19.63 5.97 -31.56
N GLY A 100 -18.58 6.72 -31.21
CA GLY A 100 -17.88 6.61 -29.93
C GLY A 100 -16.63 5.73 -29.96
N ILE A 101 -16.53 4.76 -30.87
CA ILE A 101 -15.45 3.75 -30.85
C ILE A 101 -14.13 4.20 -31.49
N SER A 102 -14.16 5.22 -32.35
CA SER A 102 -12.97 5.70 -33.05
C SER A 102 -11.91 6.18 -32.03
N ALA A 103 -10.63 6.18 -32.43
CA ALA A 103 -9.58 6.69 -31.54
C ALA A 103 -9.79 8.17 -31.19
N ALA A 104 -10.30 8.96 -32.15
CA ALA A 104 -10.64 10.36 -31.95
C ALA A 104 -11.87 10.53 -31.04
N ASP A 105 -12.91 9.72 -31.23
CA ASP A 105 -14.14 9.78 -30.43
C ASP A 105 -13.85 9.42 -28.97
N ARG A 106 -13.09 8.35 -28.74
CA ARG A 106 -12.65 7.92 -27.40
C ARG A 106 -11.78 8.97 -26.72
N ALA A 107 -10.82 9.56 -27.43
CA ALA A 107 -10.02 10.66 -26.90
C ALA A 107 -10.87 11.89 -26.57
N HIS A 108 -11.89 12.20 -27.38
CA HIS A 108 -12.83 13.29 -27.10
C HIS A 108 -13.69 13.00 -25.86
N THR A 109 -14.25 11.79 -25.73
CA THR A 109 -14.97 11.34 -24.53
C THR A 109 -14.13 11.50 -23.26
N ILE A 110 -12.85 11.11 -23.30
CA ILE A 110 -11.95 11.27 -22.15
C ILE A 110 -11.77 12.74 -21.80
N LYS A 111 -11.53 13.61 -22.80
CA LYS A 111 -11.38 15.06 -22.59
C LYS A 111 -12.63 15.69 -21.98
N VAL A 112 -13.82 15.34 -22.47
CA VAL A 112 -15.10 15.78 -21.89
C VAL A 112 -15.22 15.30 -20.44
N ALA A 113 -14.86 14.05 -20.14
CA ALA A 113 -14.97 13.50 -18.79
C ALA A 113 -14.02 14.17 -17.77
N ILE A 114 -12.84 14.64 -18.17
CA ILE A 114 -11.88 15.27 -17.24
C ILE A 114 -12.00 16.80 -17.15
N ASP A 115 -12.73 17.43 -18.08
CA ASP A 115 -12.93 18.87 -18.11
C ASP A 115 -13.66 19.34 -16.84
N PRO A 116 -13.08 20.23 -16.01
CA PRO A 116 -13.69 20.66 -14.76
C PRO A 116 -15.08 21.29 -14.94
N ASP A 117 -15.38 21.85 -16.12
CA ASP A 117 -16.67 22.48 -16.41
C ASP A 117 -17.73 21.48 -16.91
N SER A 118 -17.33 20.24 -17.25
CA SER A 118 -18.26 19.20 -17.66
C SER A 118 -19.09 18.66 -16.49
N SER A 119 -20.33 18.33 -16.82
CA SER A 119 -21.34 17.77 -15.94
C SER A 119 -21.77 16.37 -16.39
N LYS A 120 -22.59 15.71 -15.56
CA LYS A 120 -23.25 14.44 -15.94
C LYS A 120 -24.08 14.51 -17.24
N ASN A 121 -24.48 15.72 -17.66
CA ASN A 121 -25.27 15.91 -18.88
C ASN A 121 -24.41 15.94 -20.13
N ASP A 122 -23.09 16.06 -20.02
CA ASP A 122 -22.18 16.09 -21.18
C ASP A 122 -21.76 14.69 -21.62
N LEU A 123 -22.15 13.67 -20.85
CA LEU A 123 -21.89 12.26 -21.09
C LEU A 123 -23.19 11.47 -21.30
N VAL A 124 -23.10 10.38 -22.05
CA VAL A 124 -24.15 9.37 -22.22
C VAL A 124 -23.67 8.02 -21.68
N LYS A 125 -24.63 7.18 -21.27
CA LYS A 125 -24.42 5.83 -20.73
C LYS A 125 -25.39 4.86 -21.41
N PRO A 126 -24.95 3.69 -21.90
CA PRO A 126 -23.57 3.22 -22.00
C PRO A 126 -22.77 3.98 -23.08
N GLY A 127 -21.47 3.68 -23.18
CA GLY A 127 -20.58 4.12 -24.26
C GLY A 127 -19.32 3.26 -24.37
N HIS A 128 -18.24 3.79 -24.97
CA HIS A 128 -17.05 3.03 -25.37
C HIS A 128 -15.77 3.35 -24.58
N ILE A 129 -15.83 4.28 -23.62
CA ILE A 129 -14.82 4.44 -22.58
C ILE A 129 -15.33 3.80 -21.29
N PHE A 130 -14.46 3.08 -20.59
CA PHE A 130 -14.78 2.39 -19.34
C PHE A 130 -14.11 3.09 -18.16
N PRO A 131 -14.82 3.95 -17.40
CA PRO A 131 -14.19 4.64 -16.30
C PRO A 131 -14.03 3.73 -15.08
N LEU A 132 -12.87 3.81 -14.45
CA LEU A 132 -12.50 3.13 -13.21
C LEU A 132 -12.44 4.13 -12.07
N ARG A 133 -13.03 3.79 -10.93
CA ARG A 133 -13.01 4.65 -9.74
C ARG A 133 -11.82 4.30 -8.84
N ALA A 134 -10.79 5.13 -8.85
CA ALA A 134 -9.65 5.00 -7.94
C ALA A 134 -10.06 5.28 -6.50
N LYS A 135 -9.56 4.49 -5.55
CA LYS A 135 -9.75 4.71 -4.12
C LYS A 135 -9.07 5.99 -3.65
N ASN A 136 -9.71 6.70 -2.73
CA ASN A 136 -9.02 7.77 -2.00
C ASN A 136 -7.79 7.21 -1.27
N GLY A 137 -6.67 7.94 -1.33
CA GLY A 137 -5.38 7.47 -0.83
C GLY A 137 -4.51 6.73 -1.86
N GLY A 138 -5.07 6.36 -3.02
CA GLY A 138 -4.29 5.84 -4.15
C GLY A 138 -3.57 4.53 -3.84
N VAL A 139 -2.33 4.37 -4.33
CA VAL A 139 -1.57 3.11 -4.22
C VAL A 139 -1.28 2.70 -2.78
N LEU A 140 -1.37 3.65 -1.85
CA LEU A 140 -1.20 3.40 -0.41
C LEU A 140 -2.41 2.71 0.23
N VAL A 141 -3.57 2.75 -0.43
CA VAL A 141 -4.81 2.09 0.02
C VAL A 141 -5.10 0.86 -0.83
N ARG A 142 -4.90 0.94 -2.15
CA ARG A 142 -5.05 -0.18 -3.08
C ARG A 142 -3.92 -0.14 -4.12
N MET A 143 -3.02 -1.13 -4.09
CA MET A 143 -1.87 -1.22 -5.01
C MET A 143 -2.26 -1.73 -6.40
N GLY A 144 -3.21 -1.06 -7.07
CA GLY A 144 -3.60 -1.35 -8.45
C GLY A 144 -3.11 -0.31 -9.45
N GLN A 145 -3.11 -0.65 -10.74
CA GLN A 145 -2.78 0.25 -11.85
C GLN A 145 -3.77 1.43 -11.93
N THR A 146 -5.03 1.19 -11.55
CA THR A 146 -6.05 2.25 -11.41
C THR A 146 -5.57 3.37 -10.50
N GLU A 147 -5.19 3.04 -9.27
CA GLU A 147 -4.68 4.00 -8.30
C GLU A 147 -3.33 4.59 -8.72
N ALA A 148 -2.44 3.77 -9.26
CA ALA A 148 -1.10 4.20 -9.68
C ALA A 148 -1.15 5.26 -10.78
N SER A 149 -2.05 5.10 -11.76
CA SER A 149 -2.22 6.08 -12.83
C SER A 149 -2.73 7.45 -12.33
N VAL A 150 -3.66 7.45 -11.38
CA VAL A 150 -4.16 8.68 -10.72
C VAL A 150 -3.06 9.36 -9.91
N ASP A 151 -2.26 8.56 -9.18
CA ASP A 151 -1.20 9.07 -8.32
C ASP A 151 -0.03 9.64 -9.11
N ILE A 152 0.45 8.95 -10.14
CA ILE A 152 1.59 9.45 -10.93
C ILE A 152 1.22 10.71 -11.73
N ALA A 153 -0.03 10.81 -12.22
CA ALA A 153 -0.52 12.04 -12.83
C ALA A 153 -0.51 13.21 -11.84
N ARG A 154 -0.96 12.98 -10.60
CA ARG A 154 -0.90 13.98 -9.52
C ARG A 154 0.54 14.40 -9.20
N ILE A 155 1.46 13.44 -9.06
CA ILE A 155 2.88 13.71 -8.78
C ILE A 155 3.52 14.50 -9.93
N ALA A 156 3.09 14.27 -11.17
CA ALA A 156 3.54 15.04 -12.33
C ALA A 156 3.04 16.50 -12.37
N GLY A 157 2.14 16.89 -11.46
CA GLY A 157 1.51 18.21 -11.43
C GLY A 157 0.37 18.34 -12.44
N LEU A 158 -0.19 17.22 -12.88
CA LEU A 158 -1.29 17.13 -13.84
C LEU A 158 -2.61 16.85 -13.11
N GLN A 159 -3.73 16.94 -13.82
CA GLN A 159 -5.01 16.47 -13.31
C GLN A 159 -4.90 14.99 -12.89
N PRO A 160 -5.47 14.58 -11.73
CA PRO A 160 -5.25 13.27 -11.14
C PRO A 160 -6.11 12.18 -11.82
N TYR A 161 -5.98 12.05 -13.13
CA TYR A 161 -6.72 11.14 -14.00
C TYR A 161 -5.76 10.50 -15.00
N GLY A 162 -5.92 9.21 -15.26
CA GLY A 162 -5.10 8.45 -16.20
C GLY A 162 -5.95 7.75 -17.26
N VAL A 163 -5.30 7.35 -18.34
CA VAL A 163 -5.85 6.40 -19.31
C VAL A 163 -4.94 5.20 -19.30
N ILE A 164 -5.51 4.03 -19.03
CA ILE A 164 -4.76 2.78 -18.92
C ILE A 164 -5.28 1.73 -19.91
N CYS A 165 -4.41 0.82 -20.33
CA CYS A 165 -4.74 -0.28 -21.22
C CYS A 165 -3.74 -1.42 -21.00
N GLU A 166 -4.23 -2.61 -20.66
CA GLU A 166 -3.41 -3.79 -20.44
C GLU A 166 -2.68 -4.18 -21.74
N ILE A 167 -1.47 -4.73 -21.60
CA ILE A 167 -0.63 -5.16 -22.74
C ILE A 167 -0.76 -6.68 -22.94
N MET A 168 -1.23 -7.09 -24.11
CA MET A 168 -1.27 -8.47 -24.56
C MET A 168 -0.15 -8.81 -25.55
N ASN A 169 0.36 -10.03 -25.46
CA ASN A 169 1.24 -10.64 -26.45
C ASN A 169 0.47 -10.89 -27.77
N ASP A 170 1.19 -11.24 -28.84
CA ASP A 170 0.59 -11.51 -30.14
C ASP A 170 -0.35 -12.72 -30.19
N ASP A 171 -0.15 -13.67 -29.29
CA ASP A 171 -1.02 -14.84 -29.12
C ASP A 171 -2.26 -14.56 -28.26
N GLY A 172 -2.43 -13.33 -27.79
CA GLY A 172 -3.54 -12.90 -26.93
C GLY A 172 -3.35 -13.22 -25.44
N THR A 173 -2.21 -13.79 -25.03
CA THR A 173 -1.88 -13.95 -23.61
C THR A 173 -1.38 -12.64 -23.01
N MET A 174 -1.51 -12.46 -21.69
CA MET A 174 -1.06 -11.23 -21.02
C MET A 174 0.47 -11.12 -21.00
N ALA A 175 1.00 -9.91 -21.26
CA ALA A 175 2.43 -9.66 -21.25
C ALA A 175 2.96 -9.61 -19.81
N ARG A 176 3.98 -10.44 -19.53
CA ARG A 176 4.71 -10.48 -18.25
C ARG A 176 5.96 -9.60 -18.32
N VAL A 177 6.61 -9.35 -17.20
CA VAL A 177 7.81 -8.48 -17.09
C VAL A 177 8.85 -8.76 -18.18
N SER A 178 9.16 -10.02 -18.47
CA SER A 178 10.13 -10.38 -19.52
C SER A 178 9.72 -9.96 -20.94
N HIS A 179 8.41 -9.95 -21.24
CA HIS A 179 7.86 -9.43 -22.50
C HIS A 179 7.80 -7.90 -22.49
N LEU A 180 7.36 -7.32 -21.36
CA LEU A 180 7.27 -5.87 -21.18
C LEU A 180 8.64 -5.19 -21.32
N THR A 181 9.71 -5.79 -20.81
CA THR A 181 11.09 -5.30 -20.98
C THR A 181 11.49 -5.19 -22.46
N LYS A 182 11.00 -6.08 -23.33
CA LYS A 182 11.23 -5.99 -24.78
C LYS A 182 10.35 -4.90 -25.40
N PHE A 183 9.07 -4.87 -25.01
CA PHE A 183 8.08 -3.90 -25.48
C PHE A 183 8.51 -2.45 -25.21
N ILE A 184 8.97 -2.14 -23.99
CA ILE A 184 9.40 -0.78 -23.65
C ILE A 184 10.66 -0.36 -24.41
N LYS A 185 11.56 -1.30 -24.74
CA LYS A 185 12.75 -1.02 -25.55
C LYS A 185 12.37 -0.74 -27.01
N GLU A 186 11.45 -1.52 -27.56
CA GLU A 186 10.95 -1.33 -28.94
C GLU A 186 10.26 0.03 -29.11
N HIS A 187 9.45 0.43 -28.13
CA HIS A 187 8.64 1.64 -28.21
C HIS A 187 9.23 2.86 -27.48
N GLY A 188 10.42 2.73 -26.86
CA GLY A 188 11.08 3.81 -26.14
C GLY A 188 10.29 4.32 -24.93
N LEU A 189 9.67 3.40 -24.18
CA LEU A 189 8.86 3.71 -23.00
C LEU A 189 9.64 3.44 -21.71
N LYS A 190 9.18 4.04 -20.61
CA LYS A 190 9.64 3.72 -19.26
C LYS A 190 8.68 2.75 -18.59
N MET A 191 9.20 1.93 -17.68
CA MET A 191 8.41 0.99 -16.88
C MET A 191 8.66 1.21 -15.39
N ILE A 192 7.60 1.22 -14.59
CA ILE A 192 7.65 1.34 -13.13
C ILE A 192 6.76 0.28 -12.48
N THR A 193 6.96 0.04 -11.18
CA THR A 193 6.05 -0.81 -10.39
C THR A 193 5.13 0.03 -9.50
N THR A 194 3.93 -0.48 -9.20
CA THR A 194 3.04 0.13 -8.19
C THR A 194 3.70 0.18 -6.81
N LYS A 195 4.56 -0.79 -6.50
CA LYS A 195 5.35 -0.84 -5.27
C LYS A 195 6.36 0.30 -5.18
N ASP A 196 7.16 0.55 -6.22
CA ASP A 196 8.12 1.65 -6.25
C ASP A 196 7.42 3.00 -6.12
N LEU A 197 6.24 3.14 -6.74
CA LEU A 197 5.41 4.33 -6.61
C LEU A 197 4.89 4.52 -5.17
N ALA A 198 4.45 3.44 -4.51
CA ALA A 198 4.03 3.48 -3.11
C ALA A 198 5.20 3.87 -2.20
N GLU A 199 6.39 3.28 -2.39
CA GLU A 199 7.59 3.63 -1.65
C GLU A 199 8.02 5.09 -1.89
N TYR A 200 7.92 5.57 -3.13
CA TYR A 200 8.18 6.97 -3.46
C TYR A 200 7.24 7.91 -2.71
N ARG A 201 5.93 7.65 -2.76
CA ARG A 201 4.93 8.45 -2.03
C ARG A 201 5.17 8.42 -0.53
N LEU A 202 5.44 7.26 0.06
CA LEU A 202 5.73 7.12 1.50
C LEU A 202 6.98 7.88 1.97
N LYS A 203 7.94 8.13 1.08
CA LYS A 203 9.16 8.91 1.38
C LYS A 203 8.93 10.42 1.29
N GLN A 204 8.04 10.85 0.41
CA GLN A 204 7.80 12.27 0.10
C GLN A 204 6.61 12.87 0.86
N GLU A 205 5.59 12.07 1.14
CA GLU A 205 4.34 12.51 1.77
C GLU A 205 4.37 12.28 3.29
N ALA A 206 3.93 13.28 4.06
CA ALA A 206 3.70 13.15 5.49
C ALA A 206 2.27 12.64 5.73
N LEU A 207 2.13 11.35 6.03
CA LEU A 207 0.85 10.67 6.21
C LEU A 207 0.45 10.54 7.69
N VAL A 208 1.27 11.07 8.58
CA VAL A 208 1.05 11.03 10.03
C VAL A 208 1.12 12.42 10.64
N GLU A 209 0.09 12.78 11.38
CA GLU A 209 0.01 14.02 12.15
C GLU A 209 0.17 13.73 13.65
N GLU A 210 0.96 14.54 14.36
CA GLU A 210 0.98 14.49 15.82
C GLU A 210 -0.23 15.27 16.32
N VAL A 211 -1.12 14.60 17.06
CA VAL A 211 -2.39 15.17 17.52
C VAL A 211 -2.24 15.77 18.91
N THR A 212 -1.59 15.04 19.82
CA THR A 212 -1.41 15.46 21.22
C THR A 212 -0.31 14.65 21.89
N SER A 213 0.22 15.15 23.01
CA SER A 213 1.10 14.38 23.88
C SER A 213 0.85 14.67 25.36
N THR A 214 1.17 13.70 26.21
CA THR A 214 1.04 13.79 27.67
C THR A 214 2.04 12.87 28.37
N ILE A 215 2.22 13.03 29.68
CA ILE A 215 2.98 12.08 30.50
C ILE A 215 2.07 10.95 30.94
N LEU A 216 2.50 9.71 30.66
CA LEU A 216 1.80 8.50 31.03
C LEU A 216 2.64 7.73 32.07
N PRO A 217 2.24 7.74 33.37
CA PRO A 217 2.82 6.87 34.36
C PRO A 217 2.38 5.43 34.12
N THR A 218 3.32 4.50 34.07
CA THR A 218 3.06 3.07 33.83
C THR A 218 3.75 2.23 34.89
N HIS A 219 3.42 0.93 34.94
CA HIS A 219 4.12 -0.03 35.80
C HIS A 219 5.62 -0.14 35.47
N SER A 220 6.02 0.23 34.24
CA SER A 220 7.41 0.23 33.80
C SER A 220 8.10 1.60 33.97
N GLY A 221 7.44 2.59 34.59
CA GLY A 221 7.92 3.96 34.74
C GLY A 221 7.14 4.98 33.91
N GLU A 222 7.57 6.24 33.97
CA GLU A 222 6.94 7.35 33.25
C GLU A 222 7.47 7.46 31.80
N PHE A 223 6.55 7.70 30.86
CA PHE A 223 6.82 7.92 29.44
C PHE A 223 6.09 9.15 28.94
N ARG A 224 6.66 9.87 27.97
CA ARG A 224 5.91 10.81 27.14
C ARG A 224 5.12 10.01 26.10
N SER A 225 3.80 9.98 26.25
CA SER A 225 2.89 9.37 25.28
C SER A 225 2.52 10.38 24.21
N VAL A 226 2.76 10.05 22.95
CA VAL A 226 2.47 10.89 21.79
C VAL A 226 1.48 10.18 20.89
N VAL A 227 0.40 10.86 20.52
CA VAL A 227 -0.66 10.33 19.69
C VAL A 227 -0.45 10.80 18.25
N PHE A 228 -0.42 9.86 17.32
CA PHE A 228 -0.33 10.10 15.89
C PHE A 228 -1.59 9.65 15.18
N LYS A 229 -2.11 10.44 14.24
CA LYS A 229 -3.23 10.07 13.39
C LYS A 229 -2.76 9.86 11.94
N ASN A 230 -3.21 8.78 11.33
CA ASN A 230 -3.00 8.50 9.91
C ASN A 230 -4.02 9.29 9.09
N THR A 231 -3.52 10.11 8.15
CA THR A 231 -4.35 11.00 7.33
C THR A 231 -5.15 10.27 6.26
N LEU A 232 -4.85 9.01 5.97
CA LEU A 232 -5.52 8.21 4.94
C LEU A 232 -6.73 7.45 5.45
N ASN A 233 -6.72 7.01 6.71
CA ASN A 233 -7.71 6.06 7.24
C ASN A 233 -8.14 6.33 8.68
N ASP A 234 -7.83 7.52 9.21
CA ASP A 234 -8.12 7.97 10.58
C ASP A 234 -7.60 7.05 11.70
N GLN A 235 -6.77 6.05 11.40
CA GLN A 235 -6.18 5.18 12.41
C GLN A 235 -5.27 5.99 13.34
N THR A 236 -5.37 5.67 14.63
CA THR A 236 -4.58 6.35 15.66
C THR A 236 -3.51 5.41 16.20
N HIS A 237 -2.29 5.92 16.31
CA HIS A 237 -1.11 5.22 16.80
C HIS A 237 -0.55 5.95 18.01
N ILE A 238 0.12 5.22 18.91
CA ILE A 238 0.69 5.81 20.14
C ILE A 238 2.17 5.47 20.20
N ALA A 239 3.00 6.48 20.45
CA ALA A 239 4.41 6.29 20.78
C ALA A 239 4.67 6.64 22.24
N LEU A 240 5.24 5.71 23.00
CA LEU A 240 5.75 5.94 24.34
C LEU A 240 7.24 6.25 24.25
N VAL A 241 7.62 7.47 24.60
CA VAL A 241 8.98 8.00 24.48
C VAL A 241 9.59 8.16 25.87
N LYS A 242 10.79 7.63 26.06
CA LYS A 242 11.62 7.79 27.25
C LYS A 242 12.87 8.58 26.90
N GLY A 243 13.22 9.55 27.73
CA GLY A 243 14.40 10.40 27.55
C GLY A 243 14.30 11.33 26.33
N GLU A 244 15.39 12.03 26.06
CA GLU A 244 15.51 12.92 24.90
C GLU A 244 16.00 12.14 23.67
N ILE A 245 15.33 12.37 22.54
CA ILE A 245 15.67 11.73 21.27
C ILE A 245 16.61 12.64 20.49
N ASN A 246 17.75 12.07 20.10
CA ASN A 246 18.75 12.74 19.26
C ASN A 246 18.94 11.90 17.99
N ARG A 247 18.89 12.55 16.84
CA ARG A 247 18.97 11.92 15.52
C ARG A 247 20.27 11.12 15.33
N ASP A 248 21.38 11.64 15.86
CA ASP A 248 22.72 11.08 15.63
C ASP A 248 23.12 9.97 16.61
N GLU A 249 22.28 9.72 17.62
CA GLU A 249 22.52 8.73 18.66
C GLU A 249 21.62 7.49 18.49
N PRO A 250 22.17 6.26 18.58
CA PRO A 250 21.37 5.06 18.53
C PRO A 250 20.30 5.02 19.62
N THR A 251 19.04 4.94 19.23
CA THR A 251 17.89 4.89 20.15
C THR A 251 17.30 3.48 20.18
N LEU A 252 17.00 2.94 21.37
CA LEU A 252 16.33 1.66 21.52
C LEU A 252 14.85 1.77 21.11
N VAL A 253 14.41 0.95 20.15
CA VAL A 253 13.07 1.05 19.55
C VAL A 253 12.35 -0.28 19.56
N ARG A 254 11.09 -0.30 19.99
CA ARG A 254 10.14 -1.39 19.75
C ARG A 254 9.02 -0.90 18.85
N VAL A 255 8.85 -1.53 17.69
CA VAL A 255 7.62 -1.39 16.89
C VAL A 255 6.69 -2.56 17.19
N HIS A 256 5.61 -2.27 17.92
CA HIS A 256 4.64 -3.24 18.40
C HIS A 256 3.33 -3.10 17.64
N SER A 257 2.89 -4.18 16.98
CA SER A 257 1.55 -4.24 16.39
C SER A 257 0.55 -4.60 17.47
N GLN A 258 -0.54 -3.83 17.57
CA GLN A 258 -1.63 -4.05 18.52
C GLN A 258 -2.09 -5.52 18.55
N CYS A 259 -2.28 -6.04 19.76
CA CYS A 259 -2.84 -7.34 20.01
C CYS A 259 -3.75 -7.29 21.24
N LEU A 260 -5.02 -6.92 21.07
CA LEU A 260 -6.02 -6.77 22.13
C LEU A 260 -6.06 -8.00 23.06
N THR A 261 -6.05 -9.20 22.49
CA THR A 261 -6.06 -10.44 23.27
C THR A 261 -4.83 -10.64 24.14
N GLY A 262 -3.64 -10.29 23.65
CA GLY A 262 -2.39 -10.47 24.37
C GLY A 262 -2.10 -9.30 25.30
N ASP A 263 -2.19 -8.09 24.77
CA ASP A 263 -1.77 -6.84 25.40
C ASP A 263 -2.75 -6.38 26.49
N VAL A 264 -4.06 -6.62 26.31
CA VAL A 264 -5.10 -6.18 27.26
C VAL A 264 -5.64 -7.35 28.09
N PHE A 265 -5.99 -8.47 27.44
CA PHE A 265 -6.61 -9.62 28.15
C PHE A 265 -5.60 -10.66 28.65
N GLY A 266 -4.31 -10.51 28.37
CA GLY A 266 -3.27 -11.41 28.89
C GLY A 266 -3.33 -12.83 28.33
N SER A 267 -3.81 -13.01 27.09
CA SER A 267 -3.90 -14.33 26.46
C SER A 267 -2.53 -14.97 26.24
N TYR A 268 -2.36 -16.20 26.72
CA TYR A 268 -1.17 -17.03 26.48
C TYR A 268 -1.17 -17.76 25.14
N ARG A 269 -2.16 -17.53 24.25
CA ARG A 269 -2.10 -18.05 22.86
C ARG A 269 -1.03 -17.37 22.02
N CYS A 270 -0.54 -16.21 22.46
CA CYS A 270 0.54 -15.47 21.82
C CYS A 270 1.53 -14.95 22.86
N ASP A 271 2.62 -14.35 22.39
CA ASP A 271 3.69 -13.75 23.18
C ASP A 271 3.63 -12.21 23.23
N CYS A 272 2.57 -11.61 22.67
CA CYS A 272 2.48 -10.16 22.46
C CYS A 272 2.50 -9.36 23.76
N GLY A 273 1.63 -9.70 24.73
CA GLY A 273 1.52 -8.92 25.97
C GLY A 273 2.78 -8.96 26.81
N GLU A 274 3.44 -10.13 26.89
CA GLU A 274 4.71 -10.29 27.58
C GLU A 274 5.83 -9.50 26.87
N GLN A 275 5.88 -9.51 25.53
CA GLN A 275 6.84 -8.70 24.77
C GLN A 275 6.59 -7.20 24.91
N LEU A 276 5.34 -6.76 24.97
CA LEU A 276 5.00 -5.35 25.19
C LEU A 276 5.57 -4.88 26.53
N LYS A 277 5.25 -5.60 27.61
CA LYS A 277 5.75 -5.33 28.96
C LYS A 277 7.28 -5.33 29.00
N LYS A 278 7.91 -6.39 28.49
CA LYS A 278 9.38 -6.51 28.48
C LYS A 278 10.05 -5.37 27.72
N SER A 279 9.46 -4.93 26.61
CA SER A 279 9.97 -3.79 25.83
C SER A 279 9.95 -2.51 26.64
N MET A 280 8.86 -2.23 27.36
CA MET A 280 8.74 -1.04 28.20
C MET A 280 9.75 -1.06 29.35
N GLU A 281 9.94 -2.21 30.00
CA GLU A 281 10.95 -2.39 31.05
C GLU A 281 12.36 -2.13 30.53
N MET A 282 12.73 -2.70 29.38
CA MET A 282 14.04 -2.50 28.75
C MET A 282 14.28 -1.02 28.39
N ILE A 283 13.29 -0.35 27.80
CA ILE A 283 13.40 1.08 27.48
C ILE A 283 13.55 1.93 28.75
N ASN A 284 12.80 1.60 29.80
CA ASN A 284 12.92 2.33 31.06
C ASN A 284 14.29 2.13 31.73
N GLN A 285 14.83 0.91 31.68
CA GLN A 285 16.18 0.59 32.19
C GLN A 285 17.28 1.32 31.41
N GLU A 286 17.15 1.43 30.09
CA GLU A 286 18.07 2.21 29.24
C GLU A 286 17.97 3.72 29.51
N GLY A 287 16.81 4.19 29.98
CA GLY A 287 16.52 5.61 30.21
C GLY A 287 16.24 6.41 28.92
N LYS A 288 16.42 5.79 27.75
CA LYS A 288 16.21 6.39 26.44
C LYS A 288 15.64 5.37 25.45
N GLY A 289 14.51 5.68 24.82
CA GLY A 289 13.94 4.81 23.80
C GLY A 289 12.51 5.11 23.41
N VAL A 290 12.00 4.37 22.43
CA VAL A 290 10.64 4.53 21.89
C VAL A 290 9.95 3.17 21.78
N LEU A 291 8.77 3.06 22.37
CA LEU A 291 7.82 2.01 22.04
C LEU A 291 6.72 2.58 21.16
N LEU A 292 6.69 2.16 19.89
CA LEU A 292 5.65 2.53 18.94
C LEU A 292 4.58 1.45 18.89
N TYR A 293 3.36 1.77 19.32
CA TYR A 293 2.19 0.92 19.29
C TYR A 293 1.32 1.25 18.07
N LEU A 294 1.40 0.40 17.05
CA LEU A 294 0.66 0.54 15.80
C LEU A 294 -0.70 -0.15 15.90
N TYR A 295 -1.74 0.52 15.40
CA TYR A 295 -3.09 -0.01 15.31
C TYR A 295 -3.16 -1.01 14.15
N GLN A 296 -2.76 -2.25 14.43
CA GLN A 296 -2.57 -3.31 13.43
C GLN A 296 -2.97 -4.68 13.99
N GLU A 297 -4.20 -4.77 14.52
CA GLU A 297 -4.74 -6.01 15.08
C GLU A 297 -4.75 -7.15 14.05
N GLY A 298 -4.39 -8.36 14.50
CA GLY A 298 -4.42 -9.55 13.66
C GLY A 298 -3.45 -9.50 12.46
N ARG A 299 -2.43 -8.63 12.47
CA ARG A 299 -1.57 -8.33 11.30
C ARG A 299 -2.29 -7.51 10.21
N GLY A 300 -3.26 -6.70 10.61
CA GLY A 300 -4.01 -5.81 9.72
C GLY A 300 -5.40 -6.32 9.34
N ILE A 301 -5.73 -7.58 9.62
CA ILE A 301 -7.06 -8.16 9.30
C ILE A 301 -8.16 -7.78 10.31
N GLY A 302 -7.78 -7.17 11.44
CA GLY A 302 -8.70 -6.78 12.51
C GLY A 302 -9.06 -7.90 13.47
N ILE A 303 -9.71 -7.53 14.58
CA ILE A 303 -10.02 -8.46 15.68
C ILE A 303 -10.98 -9.57 15.28
N VAL A 304 -12.00 -9.27 14.47
CA VAL A 304 -13.02 -10.25 14.06
C VAL A 304 -12.39 -11.38 13.26
N ASN A 305 -11.58 -11.05 12.24
CA ASN A 305 -10.94 -12.06 11.41
C ASN A 305 -9.86 -12.84 12.18
N LYS A 306 -9.17 -12.19 13.12
CA LYS A 306 -8.29 -12.89 14.07
C LYS A 306 -9.04 -13.93 14.90
N MET A 307 -10.25 -13.62 15.38
CA MET A 307 -11.07 -14.59 16.13
C MET A 307 -11.56 -15.73 15.25
N LYS A 308 -11.93 -15.46 14.00
CA LYS A 308 -12.24 -16.52 13.02
C LYS A 308 -11.03 -17.42 12.80
N ALA A 309 -9.83 -16.86 12.66
CA ALA A 309 -8.60 -17.65 12.51
C ALA A 309 -8.30 -18.48 13.77
N TYR A 310 -8.62 -17.97 14.96
CA TYR A 310 -8.53 -18.75 16.20
C TYR A 310 -9.53 -19.89 16.27
N ALA A 311 -10.78 -19.69 15.83
CA ALA A 311 -11.77 -20.76 15.76
C ALA A 311 -11.30 -21.89 14.82
N LEU A 312 -10.76 -21.54 13.65
CA LEU A 312 -10.17 -22.51 12.72
C LEU A 312 -8.92 -23.23 13.29
N GLN A 313 -8.13 -22.54 14.11
CA GLN A 313 -6.99 -23.17 14.81
C GLN A 313 -7.46 -24.14 15.91
N ASP A 314 -8.57 -23.85 16.58
CA ASP A 314 -9.17 -24.73 17.57
C ASP A 314 -9.69 -26.03 16.91
N GLU A 315 -10.00 -25.99 15.61
CA GLU A 315 -10.31 -27.15 14.76
C GLU A 315 -9.06 -27.88 14.22
N GLY A 316 -7.86 -27.43 14.59
CA GLY A 316 -6.59 -28.11 14.33
C GLY A 316 -5.67 -27.45 13.29
N LYS A 317 -6.13 -26.41 12.59
CA LYS A 317 -5.33 -25.68 11.60
C LYS A 317 -4.20 -24.88 12.27
N ASP A 318 -3.12 -24.63 11.55
CA ASP A 318 -2.10 -23.69 12.01
C ASP A 318 -2.44 -22.24 11.62
N THR A 319 -1.68 -21.28 12.13
CA THR A 319 -1.94 -19.85 11.89
C THR A 319 -1.83 -19.43 10.43
N VAL A 320 -1.00 -20.09 9.63
CA VAL A 320 -0.85 -19.78 8.20
C VAL A 320 -2.06 -20.32 7.45
N GLN A 321 -2.39 -21.60 7.67
CA GLN A 321 -3.53 -22.27 7.05
C GLN A 321 -4.87 -21.56 7.33
N ALA A 322 -5.08 -21.16 8.59
CA ALA A 322 -6.29 -20.45 8.99
C ALA A 322 -6.43 -19.08 8.31
N ASN A 323 -5.32 -18.38 8.03
CA ASN A 323 -5.37 -17.10 7.31
C ASN A 323 -5.57 -17.31 5.81
N GLU A 324 -4.92 -18.31 5.22
CA GLU A 324 -5.07 -18.67 3.80
C GLU A 324 -6.53 -19.03 3.48
N GLU A 325 -7.18 -19.83 4.35
CA GLU A 325 -8.58 -20.21 4.17
C GLU A 325 -9.56 -19.04 4.34
N LEU A 326 -9.21 -18.06 5.17
CA LEU A 326 -9.96 -16.83 5.30
C LEU A 326 -9.66 -15.83 4.16
N GLY A 327 -8.80 -16.19 3.19
CA GLY A 327 -8.46 -15.38 2.04
C GLY A 327 -7.48 -14.23 2.32
N PHE A 328 -6.75 -14.26 3.45
CA PHE A 328 -5.84 -13.18 3.83
C PHE A 328 -4.37 -13.51 3.55
N LYS A 329 -3.61 -12.52 3.07
CA LYS A 329 -2.14 -12.62 2.99
C LYS A 329 -1.53 -12.81 4.40
N PRO A 330 -0.40 -13.52 4.54
CA PRO A 330 0.22 -13.79 5.85
C PRO A 330 0.67 -12.55 6.66
N ASP A 331 0.83 -11.40 6.00
CA ASP A 331 1.23 -10.12 6.61
C ASP A 331 0.74 -8.93 5.77
N LEU A 332 -0.17 -8.11 6.31
CA LEU A 332 -0.72 -6.91 5.66
C LEU A 332 -0.30 -5.61 6.38
N ARG A 333 0.76 -5.65 7.19
CA ARG A 333 1.16 -4.50 8.01
C ARG A 333 1.81 -3.40 7.19
N ASP A 334 1.42 -2.17 7.50
CA ASP A 334 2.03 -0.96 6.96
C ASP A 334 3.24 -0.56 7.84
N TYR A 335 4.44 -0.85 7.34
CA TYR A 335 5.69 -0.47 8.01
C TYR A 335 6.11 0.97 7.70
N GLY A 336 5.57 1.58 6.64
CA GLY A 336 5.90 2.95 6.24
C GLY A 336 5.37 3.97 7.24
N ILE A 337 4.15 3.79 7.72
CA ILE A 337 3.56 4.63 8.79
C ILE A 337 4.41 4.59 10.06
N GLY A 338 4.87 3.39 10.44
CA GLY A 338 5.76 3.23 11.59
C GLY A 338 7.07 4.00 11.45
N ALA A 339 7.69 3.91 10.27
CA ALA A 339 8.92 4.63 9.96
C ALA A 339 8.72 6.16 9.97
N GLN A 340 7.63 6.66 9.40
CA GLN A 340 7.31 8.10 9.41
C GLN A 340 7.12 8.64 10.84
N ILE A 341 6.43 7.89 11.71
CA ILE A 341 6.27 8.27 13.12
C ILE A 341 7.62 8.36 13.82
N LEU A 342 8.48 7.34 13.67
CA LEU A 342 9.82 7.35 14.29
C LEU A 342 10.66 8.52 13.77
N ARG A 343 10.63 8.82 12.47
CA ARG A 343 11.31 9.99 11.90
C ARG A 343 10.77 11.29 12.48
N LYS A 344 9.45 11.42 12.62
CA LYS A 344 8.79 12.61 13.18
C LYS A 344 9.10 12.84 14.65
N LEU A 345 9.33 11.76 15.41
CA LEU A 345 9.87 11.81 16.77
C LEU A 345 11.36 12.21 16.85
N GLY A 346 12.03 12.39 15.70
CA GLY A 346 13.42 12.83 15.62
C GLY A 346 14.46 11.72 15.51
N LEU A 347 14.05 10.46 15.34
CA LEU A 347 14.98 9.35 15.24
C LEU A 347 15.76 9.38 13.91
N GLY A 348 17.03 8.96 13.98
CA GLY A 348 17.90 8.74 12.82
C GLY A 348 18.63 7.41 12.91
N LYS A 349 19.27 7.10 14.05
CA LYS A 349 19.89 5.79 14.32
C LYS A 349 19.04 4.97 15.28
N ILE A 350 18.76 3.71 14.94
CA ILE A 350 17.87 2.83 15.72
C ILE A 350 18.51 1.50 16.10
N ARG A 351 18.23 1.05 17.33
CA ARG A 351 18.49 -0.30 17.82
C ARG A 351 17.14 -0.99 17.99
N ILE A 352 16.77 -1.87 17.07
CA ILE A 352 15.39 -2.37 16.96
C ILE A 352 15.18 -3.68 17.73
N MET A 353 14.19 -3.71 18.62
CA MET A 353 13.77 -4.89 19.39
C MET A 353 12.86 -5.80 18.56
N THR A 354 13.43 -6.79 17.88
CA THR A 354 12.68 -7.75 17.03
C THR A 354 13.36 -9.10 16.90
N ASN A 355 12.57 -10.17 16.95
CA ASN A 355 13.03 -11.54 16.66
C ASN A 355 12.80 -11.93 15.19
N ASN A 356 12.10 -11.08 14.42
CA ASN A 356 11.82 -11.32 13.00
C ASN A 356 12.79 -10.48 12.15
N PRO A 357 13.69 -11.11 11.38
CA PRO A 357 14.63 -10.40 10.51
C PRO A 357 13.95 -9.69 9.33
N ARG A 358 12.78 -10.16 8.86
CA ARG A 358 12.06 -9.54 7.74
C ARG A 358 11.46 -8.17 8.10
N LYS A 359 11.22 -7.89 9.39
CA LYS A 359 10.71 -6.59 9.87
C LYS A 359 11.70 -5.42 9.71
N ILE A 360 12.91 -5.69 9.25
CA ILE A 360 14.04 -4.76 9.22
C ILE A 360 14.17 -4.09 7.84
N VAL A 361 13.66 -4.73 6.79
CA VAL A 361 13.87 -4.29 5.41
C VAL A 361 13.07 -3.01 5.13
N GLY A 362 13.72 -2.01 4.55
CA GLY A 362 13.08 -0.77 4.06
C GLY A 362 13.17 0.45 4.98
N LEU A 363 13.62 0.32 6.24
CA LEU A 363 13.74 1.46 7.18
C LEU A 363 14.76 2.52 6.72
N GLU A 364 15.84 2.11 6.06
CA GLU A 364 16.87 3.02 5.55
C GLU A 364 16.31 4.02 4.54
N GLY A 365 15.31 3.61 3.74
CA GLY A 365 14.62 4.48 2.79
C GLY A 365 13.87 5.64 3.44
N TYR A 366 13.59 5.56 4.73
CA TYR A 366 12.94 6.61 5.53
C TYR A 366 13.95 7.46 6.33
N GLY A 367 15.26 7.27 6.10
CA GLY A 367 16.31 7.94 6.85
C GLY A 367 16.47 7.41 8.28
N LEU A 368 16.08 6.14 8.51
CA LEU A 368 16.29 5.41 9.75
C LEU A 368 17.37 4.34 9.54
N HIS A 369 18.54 4.57 10.12
CA HIS A 369 19.70 3.68 10.04
C HIS A 369 19.66 2.66 11.18
N MET A 370 19.52 1.39 10.84
CA MET A 370 19.59 0.33 11.84
C MET A 370 21.04 0.09 12.24
N VAL A 371 21.33 0.29 13.53
CA VAL A 371 22.66 0.07 14.11
C VAL A 371 22.77 -1.34 14.70
N GLU A 372 21.70 -1.82 15.30
CA GLU A 372 21.69 -3.09 16.02
C GLU A 372 20.28 -3.71 15.98
N ARG A 373 20.22 -5.03 15.91
CA ARG A 373 19.01 -5.78 16.25
C ARG A 373 19.13 -6.32 17.66
N VAL A 374 18.24 -5.88 18.54
CA VAL A 374 18.17 -6.33 19.93
C VAL A 374 17.12 -7.44 20.04
N HIS A 375 17.50 -8.57 20.64
CA HIS A 375 16.58 -9.69 20.86
C HIS A 375 15.54 -9.34 21.93
N ILE A 376 14.32 -9.84 21.77
CA ILE A 376 13.27 -9.70 22.76
C ILE A 376 12.53 -11.01 22.95
N GLU A 377 13.09 -11.87 23.79
CA GLU A 377 12.53 -13.18 24.10
C GLU A 377 11.81 -13.14 25.44
N VAL A 378 10.68 -13.84 25.50
CA VAL A 378 9.89 -14.07 26.71
C VAL A 378 9.79 -15.58 26.91
N GLU A 379 9.61 -16.00 28.16
CA GLU A 379 9.51 -17.42 28.49
C GLU A 379 8.28 -18.04 27.79
N ALA A 380 8.49 -19.12 27.04
CA ALA A 380 7.39 -19.82 26.38
C ALA A 380 6.42 -20.41 27.42
N LYS A 381 5.12 -20.35 27.13
CA LYS A 381 4.05 -20.95 27.93
C LYS A 381 3.46 -22.13 27.18
N LYS A 382 2.85 -23.07 27.92
CA LYS A 382 2.25 -24.28 27.33
C LYS A 382 1.35 -23.96 26.13
N ASP A 383 0.59 -22.89 26.21
CA ASP A 383 -0.41 -22.48 25.23
C ASP A 383 0.15 -21.79 23.96
N ASN A 384 1.40 -21.28 23.98
CA ASN A 384 2.01 -20.61 22.82
C ASN A 384 3.18 -21.38 22.17
N ILE A 385 3.64 -22.51 22.71
CA ILE A 385 4.77 -23.27 22.14
C ILE A 385 4.54 -23.60 20.66
N LYS A 386 3.35 -24.13 20.30
CA LYS A 386 3.01 -24.48 18.91
C LYS A 386 3.09 -23.24 18.00
N TYR A 387 2.50 -22.13 18.46
CA TYR A 387 2.49 -20.86 17.75
C TYR A 387 3.91 -20.30 17.51
N LEU A 388 4.76 -20.36 18.53
CA LEU A 388 6.13 -19.86 18.43
C LEU A 388 7.00 -20.75 17.53
N ARG A 389 6.82 -22.07 17.56
CA ARG A 389 7.47 -23.00 16.60
C ARG A 389 7.04 -22.71 15.16
N THR A 390 5.75 -22.48 14.91
CA THR A 390 5.28 -22.08 13.57
C THR A 390 5.95 -20.78 13.09
N LYS A 391 6.12 -19.79 13.97
CA LYS A 391 6.87 -18.56 13.64
C LYS A 391 8.33 -18.83 13.29
N GLN A 392 8.98 -19.75 14.00
CA GLN A 392 10.37 -20.13 13.74
C GLN A 392 10.51 -20.85 12.39
N GLU A 393 9.73 -21.92 12.20
CA GLU A 393 9.84 -22.83 11.06
C GLU A 393 9.32 -22.21 9.75
N LYS A 394 8.17 -21.52 9.80
CA LYS A 394 7.49 -21.02 8.60
C LYS A 394 7.72 -19.53 8.34
N MET A 395 8.07 -18.75 9.37
CA MET A 395 8.15 -17.28 9.26
C MET A 395 9.56 -16.73 9.49
N GLY A 396 10.55 -17.59 9.74
CA GLY A 396 11.96 -17.22 9.89
C GLY A 396 12.26 -16.42 11.16
N HIS A 397 11.43 -16.51 12.19
CA HIS A 397 11.73 -15.89 13.49
C HIS A 397 12.92 -16.59 14.15
N MET A 398 13.81 -15.81 14.77
CA MET A 398 14.94 -16.33 15.53
C MET A 398 14.59 -16.34 17.02
N PHE A 399 14.37 -17.53 17.57
CA PHE A 399 14.20 -17.75 19.01
C PHE A 399 15.33 -18.64 19.52
N GLN A 400 15.99 -18.25 20.61
CA GLN A 400 17.03 -19.05 21.25
C GLN A 400 16.46 -19.95 22.36
N ASN A 401 15.35 -19.55 22.96
CA ASN A 401 14.74 -20.19 24.12
C ASN A 401 13.65 -21.24 23.82
N ILE A 402 13.44 -21.59 22.53
CA ILE A 402 12.44 -22.57 22.10
C ILE A 402 13.17 -23.77 21.53
N ARG A 403 13.18 -24.87 22.28
CA ARG A 403 13.73 -26.17 21.87
C ARG A 403 12.65 -27.16 21.50
#